data_AF-A0A840I5J9-F1
#
_entry.id   AF-A0A840I5J9-F1
#
_cell.length_a   1.000
_cell.length_b   1.000
_cell.length_c   1.000
_cell.angle_alpha   90.00
_cell.angle_beta   90.00
_cell.angle_gamma   90.00
#
_symmetry.space_group_name_H-M   'P 1'
#
loop_
_entity.id
_entity.type
_entity.pdbx_description
1 polymer ?
#
loop_
_entity_poly.entity_id
_entity_poly.type
_entity_poly.pdbx_seq_one_letter_code
_entity_poly.pdbx_strand_id
1 'polypeptide(L)'
;MDHGDHGSDEKSIDWKSYGRLLTMVLTSTVFMYFFMYLNIYRWGDFHLSETRFFMSTLMFGTMLAIMLAFMLHMYKDRRVNIALFVASGVLWLVGLYFMRSQVTVEDQSWMKSMIPHHSIAIMVSERADITDPRARKLADEIIAAQEKEIAEMEYLIRSIREDGEATDGYPLGEAEGSTPVVRSVRAALSQPGVSSLDVGGMTPEEVARVVPSPACEFRFSEGQQALVAIGSDGQGVMKLMGNLVPLTARDASITDGATLEAPGARLAIDRLDGDAASLVFELDAGTPLRVGYDGVYVCAA
;
A
#
# COMPACT_ATOMS: atom_id res chain seq x y z
N MET A 1 -65.21 -15.27 48.84
CA MET A 1 -63.87 -15.85 48.75
C MET A 1 -63.81 -16.57 47.43
N ASP A 2 -63.13 -15.98 46.44
CA ASP A 2 -62.40 -16.76 45.46
C ASP A 2 -61.20 -15.91 45.01
N HIS A 3 -60.02 -16.48 45.17
CA HIS A 3 -58.72 -15.88 44.86
C HIS A 3 -58.51 -16.05 43.35
N GLY A 4 -58.18 -15.03 42.57
CA GLY A 4 -56.81 -14.52 42.54
C GLY A 4 -55.86 -15.51 41.87
N ASP A 5 -55.87 -15.58 40.54
CA ASP A 5 -54.70 -16.03 39.77
C ASP A 5 -54.59 -15.23 38.47
N HIS A 6 -53.97 -14.06 38.56
CA HIS A 6 -53.40 -13.38 37.41
C HIS A 6 -51.98 -13.90 37.24
N GLY A 7 -51.85 -15.10 36.66
CA GLY A 7 -50.60 -15.58 36.11
C GLY A 7 -50.14 -14.63 35.02
N SER A 8 -49.15 -13.80 35.31
CA SER A 8 -48.43 -13.04 34.31
C SER A 8 -47.68 -14.04 33.43
N ASP A 9 -48.25 -14.36 32.26
CA ASP A 9 -47.54 -15.06 31.18
C ASP A 9 -46.30 -14.25 30.80
N GLU A 10 -45.18 -14.56 31.44
CA GLU A 10 -43.86 -14.06 31.08
C GLU A 10 -43.51 -14.70 29.74
N LYS A 11 -43.83 -14.00 28.63
CA LYS A 11 -43.49 -14.44 27.27
C LYS A 11 -41.99 -14.73 27.21
N SER A 12 -41.64 -16.01 27.10
CA SER A 12 -40.26 -16.45 27.00
C SER A 12 -39.62 -15.88 25.74
N ILE A 13 -38.42 -15.32 25.88
CA ILE A 13 -37.65 -14.75 24.77
C ILE A 13 -37.27 -15.88 23.82
N ASP A 14 -37.60 -15.74 22.53
CA ASP A 14 -37.18 -16.70 21.50
C ASP A 14 -35.71 -16.47 21.10
N TRP A 15 -34.81 -16.94 21.94
CA TRP A 15 -33.36 -16.83 21.74
C TRP A 15 -32.85 -17.51 20.47
N LYS A 16 -33.57 -18.50 19.92
CA LYS A 16 -33.17 -19.19 18.68
C LYS A 16 -33.27 -18.25 17.48
N SER A 17 -34.33 -17.44 17.41
CA SER A 17 -34.52 -16.48 16.33
C SER A 17 -33.52 -15.33 16.38
N TYR A 18 -33.24 -14.78 17.57
CA TYR A 18 -32.20 -13.76 17.75
C TYR A 18 -30.79 -14.31 17.46
N GLY A 19 -30.49 -15.53 17.91
CA GLY A 19 -29.23 -16.21 17.61
C GLY A 19 -29.01 -16.35 16.10
N ARG A 20 -30.04 -16.78 15.36
CA ARG A 20 -29.97 -16.88 13.89
C ARG A 20 -29.70 -15.54 13.22
N LEU A 21 -30.34 -14.46 13.67
CA LEU A 21 -30.07 -13.11 13.17
C LEU A 21 -28.60 -12.74 13.33
N LEU A 22 -28.07 -12.88 14.54
CA LEU A 22 -26.68 -12.54 14.83
C LEU A 22 -25.70 -13.42 14.04
N THR A 23 -25.97 -14.72 13.93
CA THR A 23 -25.15 -15.64 13.13
C THR A 23 -25.16 -15.24 11.65
N MET A 24 -26.31 -14.89 11.08
CA MET A 24 -26.41 -14.42 9.69
C MET A 24 -25.58 -13.15 9.49
N VAL A 25 -25.77 -12.14 10.35
CA VAL A 25 -25.06 -10.86 10.24
C VAL A 25 -23.55 -11.05 10.39
N LEU A 26 -23.12 -11.82 11.39
CA LEU A 26 -21.70 -12.09 11.66
C LEU A 26 -21.05 -12.85 10.50
N THR A 27 -21.70 -13.92 10.03
CA THR A 27 -21.17 -14.72 8.92
C THR A 27 -21.04 -13.87 7.66
N SER A 28 -22.09 -13.12 7.30
CA SER A 28 -22.04 -12.21 6.15
C SER A 28 -20.96 -11.13 6.30
N THR A 29 -20.75 -10.59 7.50
CA THR A 29 -19.69 -9.59 7.76
C THR A 29 -18.30 -10.19 7.56
N VAL A 30 -18.06 -11.40 8.04
CA VAL A 30 -16.78 -12.11 7.86
C VAL A 30 -16.50 -12.35 6.38
N PHE A 31 -17.46 -12.89 5.63
CA PHE A 31 -17.29 -13.08 4.18
C PHE A 31 -17.06 -11.76 3.46
N MET A 32 -17.84 -10.73 3.78
CA MET A 32 -17.68 -9.42 3.15
C MET A 32 -16.32 -8.79 3.45
N TYR A 33 -15.79 -8.98 4.67
CA TYR A 33 -14.45 -8.53 5.02
C TYR A 33 -13.40 -9.12 4.08
N PHE A 34 -13.44 -10.42 3.81
CA PHE A 34 -12.50 -11.07 2.88
C PHE A 34 -12.80 -10.74 1.42
N PHE A 35 -14.05 -10.52 1.03
CA PHE A 35 -14.40 -10.16 -0.34
C PHE A 35 -13.80 -8.82 -0.76
N MET A 36 -13.58 -7.89 0.18
CA MET A 36 -12.85 -6.64 -0.09
C MET A 36 -11.38 -6.86 -0.51
N TYR A 37 -10.83 -8.07 -0.37
CA TYR A 37 -9.47 -8.42 -0.78
C TYR A 37 -9.40 -9.13 -2.14
N LEU A 38 -10.53 -9.53 -2.73
CA LEU A 38 -10.55 -10.30 -3.99
C LEU A 38 -10.11 -9.49 -5.22
N ASN A 39 -10.03 -8.17 -5.09
CA ASN A 39 -9.65 -7.25 -6.17
C ASN A 39 -8.20 -6.76 -6.07
N ILE A 40 -7.38 -7.34 -5.19
CA ILE A 40 -5.95 -7.08 -5.14
C ILE A 40 -5.29 -7.63 -6.43
N TYR A 41 -4.34 -6.88 -6.98
CA TYR A 41 -3.68 -7.22 -8.24
C TYR A 41 -2.71 -8.41 -8.11
N ARG A 42 -1.87 -8.40 -7.07
CA ARG A 42 -0.87 -9.44 -6.78
C ARG A 42 -1.13 -10.08 -5.42
N TRP A 43 -0.90 -11.39 -5.32
CA TRP A 43 -1.07 -12.09 -4.04
C TRP A 43 -0.13 -11.59 -2.92
N GLY A 44 1.06 -11.11 -3.28
CA GLY A 44 2.03 -10.55 -2.35
C GLY A 44 1.55 -9.27 -1.66
N ASP A 45 0.63 -8.52 -2.27
CA ASP A 45 0.14 -7.25 -1.76
C ASP A 45 -0.95 -7.43 -0.67
N PHE A 46 -1.21 -8.67 -0.23
CA PHE A 46 -2.21 -8.97 0.79
C PHE A 46 -1.69 -8.61 2.18
N HIS A 47 -2.33 -7.62 2.80
CA HIS A 47 -2.06 -7.19 4.17
C HIS A 47 -3.34 -6.93 4.95
N LEU A 48 -3.40 -7.39 6.20
CA LEU A 48 -4.55 -7.10 7.08
C LEU A 48 -4.59 -5.60 7.42
N SER A 49 -5.79 -5.03 7.43
CA SER A 49 -6.00 -3.59 7.62
C SER A 49 -6.97 -3.32 8.77
N GLU A 50 -6.51 -2.52 9.74
CA GLU A 50 -7.34 -2.01 10.83
C GLU A 50 -8.52 -1.16 10.31
N THR A 51 -8.26 -0.29 9.34
CA THR A 51 -9.31 0.54 8.73
C THR A 51 -10.41 -0.31 8.07
N ARG A 52 -10.06 -1.40 7.39
CA ARG A 52 -11.05 -2.35 6.84
C ARG A 52 -11.82 -3.09 7.95
N PHE A 53 -11.18 -3.38 9.07
CA PHE A 53 -11.84 -3.97 10.24
C PHE A 53 -12.84 -3.01 10.90
N PHE A 54 -12.50 -1.73 11.05
CA PHE A 54 -13.46 -0.73 11.56
C PHE A 54 -14.61 -0.49 10.58
N MET A 55 -14.34 -0.50 9.27
CA MET A 55 -15.38 -0.44 8.24
C MET A 55 -16.33 -1.64 8.32
N SER A 56 -15.81 -2.87 8.50
CA SER A 56 -16.68 -4.05 8.65
C SER A 56 -17.50 -4.01 9.94
N THR A 57 -16.98 -3.42 11.02
CA THR A 57 -17.73 -3.17 12.27
C THR A 57 -18.89 -2.19 12.05
N LEU A 58 -18.64 -1.10 11.33
CA LEU A 58 -19.68 -0.14 10.94
C LEU A 58 -20.76 -0.80 10.08
N MET A 59 -20.36 -1.61 9.10
CA MET A 59 -21.28 -2.39 8.25
C MET A 59 -22.11 -3.39 9.07
N PHE A 60 -21.49 -4.10 10.00
CA PHE A 60 -22.18 -5.03 10.91
C PHE A 60 -23.29 -4.31 11.68
N GLY A 61 -22.96 -3.19 12.32
CA GLY A 61 -23.94 -2.39 13.08
C GLY A 61 -25.11 -1.93 12.21
N THR A 62 -24.80 -1.42 11.01
CA THR A 62 -25.79 -0.96 10.02
C THR A 62 -26.71 -2.09 9.57
N MET A 63 -26.13 -3.22 9.15
CA MET A 63 -26.88 -4.34 8.63
C MET A 63 -27.76 -4.98 9.71
N LEU A 64 -27.26 -5.11 10.94
CA LEU A 64 -28.06 -5.58 12.08
C LEU A 64 -29.28 -4.69 12.33
N ALA A 65 -29.10 -3.37 12.31
CA ALA A 65 -30.21 -2.42 12.50
C ALA A 65 -31.24 -2.51 11.36
N ILE A 66 -30.79 -2.52 10.10
CA ILE A 66 -31.67 -2.62 8.93
C ILE A 66 -32.44 -3.94 8.96
N MET A 67 -31.76 -5.08 9.10
CA MET A 67 -32.40 -6.39 9.12
C MET A 67 -33.42 -6.50 10.25
N LEU A 68 -33.08 -6.03 11.45
CA LEU A 68 -34.00 -6.02 12.58
C LEU A 68 -35.22 -5.15 12.28
N ALA A 69 -35.05 -3.95 11.69
CA ALA A 69 -36.13 -3.04 11.35
C ALA A 69 -37.14 -3.65 10.34
N PHE A 70 -36.66 -4.32 9.30
CA PHE A 70 -37.53 -4.95 8.29
C PHE A 70 -38.24 -6.20 8.82
N MET A 71 -37.63 -6.92 9.76
CA MET A 71 -38.16 -8.17 10.30
C MET A 71 -38.74 -8.03 11.71
N LEU A 72 -39.06 -6.82 12.16
CA LEU A 72 -39.55 -6.55 13.52
C LEU A 72 -40.73 -7.43 13.95
N HIS A 73 -41.61 -7.78 13.01
CA HIS A 73 -42.79 -8.62 13.29
C HIS A 73 -42.43 -10.03 13.83
N MET A 74 -41.23 -10.53 13.52
CA MET A 74 -40.73 -11.83 13.97
C MET A 74 -40.12 -11.76 15.39
N TYR A 75 -39.66 -10.58 15.81
CA TYR A 75 -38.95 -10.37 17.07
C TYR A 75 -39.86 -9.70 18.10
N LYS A 76 -40.54 -10.51 18.92
CA LYS A 76 -41.63 -10.04 19.79
C LYS A 76 -41.17 -9.34 21.08
N ASP A 77 -39.90 -9.51 21.47
CA ASP A 77 -39.39 -8.92 22.72
C ASP A 77 -38.85 -7.51 22.48
N ARG A 78 -39.60 -6.51 22.94
CA ARG A 78 -39.25 -5.10 22.77
C ARG A 78 -37.95 -4.71 23.48
N ARG A 79 -37.62 -5.34 24.61
CA ARG A 79 -36.40 -5.00 25.38
C ARG A 79 -35.16 -5.44 24.61
N VAL A 80 -35.16 -6.67 24.10
CA VAL A 80 -34.07 -7.19 23.27
C VAL A 80 -33.91 -6.39 21.98
N ASN A 81 -35.02 -6.05 21.31
CA ASN A 81 -34.96 -5.23 20.10
C ASN A 81 -34.33 -3.85 20.34
N ILE A 82 -34.73 -3.15 21.42
CA ILE A 82 -34.14 -1.85 21.78
C ILE A 82 -32.64 -2.02 22.08
N ALA A 83 -32.26 -3.07 22.83
CA ALA A 83 -30.86 -3.34 23.11
C ALA A 83 -30.04 -3.56 21.84
N LEU A 84 -30.56 -4.32 20.86
CA LEU A 84 -29.91 -4.55 19.58
C LEU A 84 -29.78 -3.27 18.74
N PHE A 85 -30.81 -2.42 18.68
CA PHE A 85 -30.71 -1.13 17.99
C PHE A 85 -29.68 -0.20 18.65
N VAL A 86 -29.66 -0.13 19.98
CA VAL A 86 -28.65 0.65 20.72
C VAL A 86 -27.26 0.10 20.44
N ALA A 87 -27.08 -1.23 20.52
CA ALA A 87 -25.80 -1.87 20.21
C ALA A 87 -25.34 -1.60 18.78
N SER A 88 -26.24 -1.71 17.79
CA SER A 88 -25.98 -1.33 16.40
C SER A 88 -25.54 0.12 16.27
N GLY A 89 -26.24 1.06 16.93
CA GLY A 89 -25.89 2.47 16.92
C GLY A 89 -24.51 2.75 17.53
N VAL A 90 -24.18 2.06 18.63
CA VAL A 90 -22.86 2.17 19.27
C VAL A 90 -21.77 1.62 18.34
N LEU A 91 -21.95 0.42 17.76
CA LEU A 91 -20.99 -0.16 16.81
C LEU A 91 -20.78 0.75 15.59
N TRP A 92 -21.84 1.36 15.09
CA TRP A 92 -21.78 2.32 13.99
C TRP A 92 -20.97 3.56 14.37
N LEU A 93 -21.26 4.18 15.53
CA LEU A 93 -20.55 5.38 15.99
C LEU A 93 -19.07 5.10 16.27
N VAL A 94 -18.77 3.96 16.92
CA VAL A 94 -17.40 3.54 17.24
C VAL A 94 -16.62 3.24 15.96
N GLY A 95 -17.20 2.46 15.03
CA GLY A 95 -16.59 2.16 13.74
C GLY A 95 -16.33 3.43 12.93
N LEU A 96 -17.30 4.34 12.88
CA LEU A 96 -17.14 5.64 12.20
C LEU A 96 -16.04 6.48 12.85
N TYR A 97 -16.00 6.53 14.19
CA TYR A 97 -14.99 7.28 14.93
C TYR A 97 -13.58 6.80 14.62
N PHE A 98 -13.30 5.50 14.75
CA PHE A 98 -11.96 4.97 14.47
C PHE A 98 -11.58 5.12 12.99
N MET A 99 -12.50 4.83 12.07
CA MET A 99 -12.27 5.04 10.64
C MET A 99 -11.98 6.51 10.31
N ARG A 100 -12.65 7.47 10.95
CA ARG A 100 -12.46 8.91 10.66
C ARG A 100 -11.26 9.52 11.37
N SER A 101 -10.93 9.04 12.56
CA SER A 101 -9.88 9.61 13.40
C SER A 101 -8.51 8.99 13.16
N GLN A 102 -8.46 7.74 12.68
CA GLN A 102 -7.23 6.99 12.39
C GLN A 102 -6.28 6.86 13.60
N VAL A 103 -6.77 7.06 14.83
CA VAL A 103 -5.95 7.16 16.06
C VAL A 103 -5.23 5.87 16.47
N THR A 104 -5.54 4.73 15.86
CA THR A 104 -4.86 3.44 16.11
C THR A 104 -3.93 3.04 14.98
N VAL A 105 -3.90 3.79 13.88
CA VAL A 105 -3.16 3.44 12.67
C VAL A 105 -1.77 4.08 12.73
N GLU A 106 -0.78 3.29 13.15
CA GLU A 106 0.64 3.66 13.20
C GLU A 106 1.35 3.37 11.86
N ASP A 107 2.58 3.84 11.66
CA ASP A 107 3.32 3.83 10.38
C ASP A 107 3.25 2.50 9.62
N GLN A 108 3.58 1.39 10.29
CA GLN A 108 3.51 0.06 9.67
C GLN A 108 2.08 -0.37 9.35
N SER A 109 1.11 -0.04 10.20
CA SER A 109 -0.31 -0.36 9.96
C SER A 109 -0.86 0.46 8.80
N TRP A 110 -0.44 1.72 8.70
CA TRP A 110 -0.75 2.61 7.59
C TRP A 110 -0.22 2.01 6.27
N MET A 111 1.08 1.70 6.18
CA MET A 111 1.68 1.11 4.98
C MET A 111 1.02 -0.22 4.58
N LYS A 112 0.83 -1.13 5.55
CA LYS A 112 0.13 -2.40 5.34
C LYS A 112 -1.31 -2.20 4.84
N SER A 113 -2.01 -1.16 5.29
CA SER A 113 -3.34 -0.86 4.79
C SER A 113 -3.34 -0.29 3.37
N MET A 114 -2.24 0.38 2.99
CA MET A 114 -2.12 1.17 1.79
C MET A 114 -1.61 0.34 0.60
N ILE A 115 -0.77 -0.66 0.84
CA ILE A 115 -0.33 -1.64 -0.17
C ILE A 115 -1.51 -2.29 -0.93
N PRO A 116 -2.50 -2.93 -0.26
CA PRO A 116 -3.64 -3.52 -0.97
C PRO A 116 -4.54 -2.46 -1.62
N HIS A 117 -4.59 -1.23 -1.11
CA HIS A 117 -5.30 -0.12 -1.76
C HIS A 117 -4.63 0.26 -3.09
N HIS A 118 -3.31 0.40 -3.08
CA HIS A 118 -2.50 0.73 -4.26
C HIS A 118 -2.57 -0.39 -5.31
N SER A 119 -2.53 -1.64 -4.84
CA SER A 119 -2.69 -2.82 -5.69
C SER A 119 -4.01 -2.81 -6.48
N ILE A 120 -5.12 -2.42 -5.84
CA ILE A 120 -6.42 -2.27 -6.52
C ILE A 120 -6.34 -1.18 -7.60
N ALA A 121 -5.69 -0.05 -7.32
CA ALA A 121 -5.51 1.05 -8.27
C ALA A 121 -4.72 0.61 -9.52
N ILE A 122 -3.66 -0.18 -9.33
CA ILE A 122 -2.91 -0.79 -10.43
C ILE A 122 -3.83 -1.71 -11.24
N MET A 123 -4.56 -2.62 -10.58
CA MET A 123 -5.46 -3.56 -11.26
C MET A 123 -6.47 -2.86 -12.16
N VAL A 124 -7.13 -1.81 -11.66
CA VAL A 124 -8.16 -1.10 -12.43
C VAL A 124 -7.57 -0.23 -13.53
N SER A 125 -6.40 0.38 -13.34
CA SER A 125 -5.71 1.16 -14.38
C SER A 125 -5.17 0.28 -15.51
N GLU A 126 -4.66 -0.90 -15.16
CA GLU A 126 -4.06 -1.84 -16.11
C GLU A 126 -5.14 -2.53 -16.97
N ARG A 127 -6.25 -2.95 -16.35
CA ARG A 127 -7.26 -3.80 -17.01
C ARG A 127 -8.43 -3.03 -17.63
N ALA A 128 -8.60 -1.75 -17.33
CA ALA A 128 -9.68 -0.96 -17.92
C ALA A 128 -9.43 -0.67 -19.41
N ASP A 129 -10.50 -0.71 -20.20
CA ASP A 129 -10.49 -0.31 -21.61
C ASP A 129 -10.47 1.22 -21.74
N ILE A 130 -9.29 1.81 -21.53
CA ILE A 130 -9.06 3.26 -21.61
C ILE A 130 -8.52 3.61 -22.98
N THR A 131 -9.33 4.32 -23.77
CA THR A 131 -9.04 4.70 -25.17
C THR A 131 -8.71 6.18 -25.36
N ASP A 132 -9.13 7.08 -24.47
CA ASP A 132 -8.70 8.50 -24.52
C ASP A 132 -7.22 8.59 -24.13
N PRO A 133 -6.34 9.17 -24.98
CA PRO A 133 -4.91 9.20 -24.73
C PRO A 133 -4.51 9.98 -23.47
N ARG A 134 -5.32 10.96 -23.03
CA ARG A 134 -5.08 11.68 -21.77
C ARG A 134 -5.36 10.80 -20.57
N ALA A 135 -6.43 10.01 -20.64
CA ALA A 135 -6.79 9.06 -19.59
C ALA A 135 -5.80 7.88 -19.54
N ARG A 136 -5.32 7.39 -20.69
CA ARG A 136 -4.28 6.36 -20.74
C ARG A 136 -2.98 6.86 -20.11
N LYS A 137 -2.53 8.06 -20.48
CA LYS A 137 -1.36 8.69 -19.85
C LYS A 137 -1.50 8.76 -18.32
N LEU A 138 -2.66 9.18 -17.82
CA LEU A 138 -2.92 9.22 -16.38
C LEU A 138 -2.91 7.81 -15.74
N ALA A 139 -3.49 6.81 -16.41
CA ALA A 139 -3.48 5.43 -15.92
C ALA A 139 -2.05 4.88 -15.81
N ASP A 140 -1.21 5.13 -16.83
CA ASP A 140 0.18 4.70 -16.85
C ASP A 140 1.01 5.41 -15.76
N GLU A 141 0.75 6.70 -15.51
CA GLU A 141 1.33 7.46 -14.39
C GLU A 141 0.90 6.90 -13.03
N ILE A 142 -0.39 6.54 -12.87
CA ILE A 142 -0.89 5.90 -11.65
C ILE A 142 -0.22 4.55 -11.42
N ILE A 143 -0.11 3.71 -12.45
CA ILE A 143 0.53 2.39 -12.34
C ILE A 143 1.98 2.57 -11.88
N ALA A 144 2.76 3.40 -12.58
CA ALA A 144 4.16 3.62 -12.24
C ALA A 144 4.37 4.16 -10.82
N ALA A 145 3.54 5.12 -10.39
CA ALA A 145 3.61 5.69 -9.04
C ALA A 145 3.26 4.65 -7.97
N GLN A 146 2.15 3.93 -8.15
CA GLN A 146 1.64 3.00 -7.15
C GLN A 146 2.51 1.75 -7.01
N GLU A 147 3.15 1.29 -8.09
CA GLU A 147 4.12 0.19 -8.04
C GLU A 147 5.37 0.56 -7.26
N LYS A 148 5.88 1.78 -7.48
CA LYS A 148 6.98 2.33 -6.71
C LYS A 148 6.62 2.48 -5.23
N GLU A 149 5.46 3.05 -4.94
CA GLU A 149 4.99 3.27 -3.57
C GLU A 149 4.78 1.95 -2.82
N ILE A 150 4.31 0.89 -3.49
CA ILE A 150 4.26 -0.46 -2.89
C ILE A 150 5.66 -0.96 -2.53
N ALA A 151 6.62 -0.85 -3.46
CA ALA A 151 7.99 -1.29 -3.22
C ALA A 151 8.67 -0.53 -2.07
N GLU A 152 8.44 0.78 -2.00
CA GLU A 152 8.94 1.65 -0.93
C GLU A 152 8.28 1.30 0.42
N MET A 153 6.96 1.09 0.44
CA MET A 153 6.26 0.68 1.66
C MET A 153 6.71 -0.68 2.19
N GLU A 154 6.92 -1.68 1.33
CA GLU A 154 7.45 -2.98 1.74
C GLU A 154 8.86 -2.86 2.33
N TYR A 155 9.73 -2.09 1.66
CA TYR A 155 11.06 -1.77 2.17
C TYR A 155 11.01 -1.10 3.54
N LEU A 156 10.19 -0.06 3.71
CA LEU A 156 10.07 0.69 4.96
C LEU A 156 9.47 -0.16 6.09
N ILE A 157 8.46 -0.99 5.81
CA ILE A 157 7.90 -1.92 6.81
C ILE A 157 9.00 -2.86 7.33
N ARG A 158 9.86 -3.37 6.44
CA ARG A 158 10.94 -4.27 6.81
C ARG A 158 12.06 -3.53 7.54
N SER A 159 12.54 -2.41 6.99
CA SER A 159 13.60 -1.60 7.61
C SER A 159 13.20 -1.07 8.98
N ILE A 160 11.98 -0.55 9.17
CA ILE A 160 11.54 -0.10 10.50
C ILE A 160 11.46 -1.27 11.49
N ARG A 161 11.13 -2.48 11.04
CA ARG A 161 11.08 -3.66 11.89
C ARG A 161 12.48 -4.13 12.31
N GLU A 162 13.46 -4.05 11.41
CA GLU A 162 14.82 -4.56 11.59
C GLU A 162 15.75 -3.51 12.25
N ASP A 163 15.69 -2.28 11.75
CA ASP A 163 16.60 -1.18 12.08
C ASP A 163 15.99 -0.18 13.09
N GLY A 164 14.66 -0.19 13.25
CA GLY A 164 13.91 0.78 14.05
C GLY A 164 13.50 2.04 13.29
N GLU A 165 12.83 2.96 13.98
CA GLU A 165 12.40 4.23 13.40
C GLU A 165 13.60 5.13 13.07
N ALA A 166 13.49 5.85 11.95
CA ALA A 166 14.47 6.85 11.56
C ALA A 166 14.54 7.98 12.61
N THR A 167 15.74 8.52 12.83
CA THR A 167 15.98 9.62 13.77
C THR A 167 16.09 10.96 13.04
N ASP A 168 16.07 12.05 13.82
CA ASP A 168 16.32 13.41 13.33
C ASP A 168 17.63 13.46 12.52
N GLY A 169 17.53 13.77 11.22
CA GLY A 169 18.67 13.81 10.29
C GLY A 169 18.68 12.72 9.22
N TYR A 170 17.65 11.88 9.14
CA TYR A 170 17.48 10.96 8.01
C TYR A 170 17.46 11.74 6.67
N PRO A 171 18.19 11.31 5.63
CA PRO A 171 18.25 12.02 4.35
C PRO A 171 16.93 11.98 3.57
N LEU A 172 16.03 12.94 3.81
CA LEU A 172 14.73 13.02 3.15
C LEU A 172 14.72 13.82 1.82
N GLY A 173 15.88 14.36 1.40
CA GLY A 173 15.95 15.20 0.21
C GLY A 173 15.26 16.57 0.37
N GLU A 174 15.00 17.00 1.61
CA GLU A 174 14.37 18.29 1.91
C GLU A 174 15.35 19.45 1.73
N ALA A 175 14.96 20.46 0.96
CA ALA A 175 15.76 21.66 0.79
C ALA A 175 15.76 22.50 2.09
N GLU A 176 16.94 22.90 2.56
CA GLU A 176 17.05 23.79 3.71
C GLU A 176 16.55 25.21 3.36
N GLY A 177 15.59 25.72 4.15
CA GLY A 177 15.14 27.11 4.10
C GLY A 177 13.79 27.34 3.40
N SER A 178 13.48 28.61 3.10
CA SER A 178 12.21 28.99 2.49
C SER A 178 12.17 28.66 0.99
N THR A 179 11.01 28.26 0.48
CA THR A 179 10.78 28.02 -0.95
C THR A 179 11.27 29.20 -1.81
N PRO A 180 12.19 28.99 -2.75
CA PRO A 180 12.78 30.09 -3.53
C PRO A 180 11.74 30.80 -4.42
N VAL A 181 11.77 32.14 -4.44
CA VAL A 181 11.00 32.93 -5.41
C VAL A 181 11.81 33.10 -6.69
N VAL A 182 11.43 32.35 -7.72
CA VAL A 182 12.02 32.46 -9.07
C VAL A 182 11.21 33.40 -9.95
N ARG A 183 11.89 34.24 -10.75
CA ARG A 183 11.26 35.27 -11.61
C ARG A 183 10.84 34.77 -13.00
N SER A 184 10.96 33.47 -13.28
CA SER A 184 10.53 32.89 -14.55
C SER A 184 10.20 31.41 -14.43
N VAL A 185 9.30 30.94 -15.30
CA VAL A 185 8.97 29.52 -15.42
C VAL A 185 10.20 28.70 -15.81
N ARG A 186 11.07 29.21 -16.69
CA ARG A 186 12.32 28.52 -17.06
C ARG A 186 13.22 28.29 -15.84
N ALA A 187 13.36 29.30 -14.98
CA ALA A 187 14.12 29.16 -13.74
C ALA A 187 13.47 28.14 -12.79
N ALA A 188 12.13 28.09 -12.71
CA ALA A 188 11.42 27.06 -11.95
C ALA A 188 11.71 25.65 -12.48
N LEU A 189 11.66 25.45 -13.80
CA LEU A 189 11.95 24.18 -14.46
C LEU A 189 13.41 23.71 -14.32
N SER A 190 14.31 24.59 -13.88
CA SER A 190 15.72 24.27 -13.64
C SER A 190 16.02 23.98 -12.18
N GLN A 191 15.02 24.05 -11.28
CA GLN A 191 15.20 23.68 -9.87
C GLN A 191 14.95 22.18 -9.70
N PRO A 192 15.90 21.42 -9.15
CA PRO A 192 15.69 20.01 -8.87
C PRO A 192 14.74 19.84 -7.67
N GLY A 193 13.63 19.12 -7.87
CA GLY A 193 12.78 18.62 -6.79
C GLY A 193 13.40 17.35 -6.20
N VAL A 194 14.39 17.49 -5.32
CA VAL A 194 15.18 16.36 -4.82
C VAL A 194 14.34 15.38 -4.00
N SER A 195 13.42 15.85 -3.17
CA SER A 195 12.51 14.98 -2.39
C SER A 195 11.55 14.14 -3.24
N SER A 196 11.40 14.45 -4.53
CA SER A 196 10.58 13.69 -5.48
C SER A 196 11.44 12.93 -6.50
N LEU A 197 12.74 12.82 -6.24
CA LEU A 197 13.68 12.19 -7.14
C LEU A 197 13.66 10.67 -6.94
N ASP A 198 13.26 9.95 -7.98
CA ASP A 198 13.16 8.50 -7.95
C ASP A 198 13.94 7.86 -9.10
N VAL A 199 14.33 6.60 -8.89
CA VAL A 199 14.83 5.73 -9.96
C VAL A 199 13.64 5.24 -10.79
N GLY A 200 13.60 5.64 -12.06
CA GLY A 200 12.52 5.30 -12.97
C GLY A 200 12.72 3.98 -13.71
N GLY A 201 11.62 3.36 -14.12
CA GLY A 201 11.64 2.20 -15.02
C GLY A 201 12.20 2.54 -16.40
N MET A 202 12.97 1.61 -16.95
CA MET A 202 13.58 1.68 -18.27
C MET A 202 12.99 0.64 -19.22
N THR A 203 12.77 1.04 -20.47
CA THR A 203 12.45 0.06 -21.53
C THR A 203 13.70 -0.75 -21.91
N PRO A 204 13.54 -1.95 -22.49
CA PRO A 204 14.69 -2.73 -22.97
C PRO A 204 15.58 -1.96 -23.96
N GLU A 205 14.99 -1.11 -24.81
CA GLU A 205 15.74 -0.26 -25.74
C GLU A 205 16.54 0.82 -25.01
N GLU A 206 16.00 1.40 -23.94
CA GLU A 206 16.71 2.36 -23.10
C GLU A 206 17.91 1.70 -22.40
N VAL A 207 17.71 0.51 -21.82
CA VAL A 207 18.79 -0.27 -21.19
C VAL A 207 19.90 -0.58 -22.20
N ALA A 208 19.53 -1.09 -23.38
CA ALA A 208 20.48 -1.51 -24.42
C ALA A 208 21.37 -0.39 -24.96
N ARG A 209 21.00 0.89 -24.76
CA ARG A 209 21.83 2.05 -25.15
C ARG A 209 23.08 2.22 -24.29
N VAL A 210 23.07 1.71 -23.05
CA VAL A 210 24.20 1.81 -22.11
C VAL A 210 24.75 0.42 -21.79
N VAL A 211 23.87 -0.55 -21.57
CA VAL A 211 24.23 -1.94 -21.26
C VAL A 211 23.58 -2.85 -22.31
N PRO A 212 24.25 -3.13 -23.44
CA PRO A 212 23.66 -3.88 -24.56
C PRO A 212 23.25 -5.31 -24.23
N SER A 213 23.86 -5.90 -23.18
CA SER A 213 23.58 -7.26 -22.72
C SER A 213 23.61 -7.27 -21.19
N PRO A 214 22.51 -6.91 -20.54
CA PRO A 214 22.44 -6.90 -19.09
C PRO A 214 22.60 -8.32 -18.54
N ALA A 215 23.51 -8.47 -17.59
CA ALA A 215 23.73 -9.70 -16.84
C ALA A 215 22.78 -9.78 -15.65
N CYS A 216 22.49 -8.66 -14.99
CA CYS A 216 21.56 -8.59 -13.88
C CYS A 216 20.64 -7.37 -13.98
N GLU A 217 19.40 -7.50 -13.49
CA GLU A 217 18.42 -6.42 -13.45
C GLU A 217 17.65 -6.40 -12.14
N PHE A 218 17.41 -5.20 -11.61
CA PHE A 218 16.50 -4.96 -10.51
C PHE A 218 15.16 -4.40 -11.01
N ARG A 219 14.05 -4.94 -10.52
CA ARG A 219 12.66 -4.56 -10.86
C ARG A 219 11.82 -4.55 -9.57
N PHE A 220 10.74 -3.76 -9.48
CA PHE A 220 9.85 -3.87 -8.30
C PHE A 220 9.13 -5.21 -8.23
N SER A 221 8.81 -5.81 -9.39
CA SER A 221 8.17 -7.12 -9.50
C SER A 221 8.55 -7.80 -10.81
N GLU A 222 8.36 -9.12 -10.88
CA GLU A 222 8.48 -9.89 -12.12
C GLU A 222 7.61 -9.28 -13.23
N GLY A 223 8.16 -9.21 -14.45
CA GLY A 223 7.47 -8.71 -15.64
C GLY A 223 7.45 -7.19 -15.81
N GLN A 224 7.88 -6.41 -14.81
CA GLN A 224 7.99 -4.96 -14.92
C GLN A 224 9.30 -4.50 -15.57
N GLN A 225 9.36 -3.20 -15.86
CA GLN A 225 10.54 -2.51 -16.36
C GLN A 225 11.70 -2.55 -15.34
N ALA A 226 12.93 -2.62 -15.84
CA ALA A 226 14.12 -2.56 -15.01
C ALA A 226 14.35 -1.15 -14.48
N LEU A 227 14.58 -1.02 -13.18
CA LEU A 227 15.03 0.22 -12.55
C LEU A 227 16.54 0.39 -12.66
N VAL A 228 17.26 -0.73 -12.55
CA VAL A 228 18.70 -0.82 -12.66
C VAL A 228 19.04 -2.04 -13.50
N ALA A 229 19.98 -1.88 -14.43
CA ALA A 229 20.53 -2.98 -15.21
C ALA A 229 22.05 -2.93 -15.17
N ILE A 230 22.70 -4.09 -15.07
CA ILE A 230 24.15 -4.25 -14.88
C ILE A 230 24.68 -5.25 -15.89
N GLY A 231 25.71 -4.87 -16.64
CA GLY A 231 26.47 -5.73 -17.54
C GLY A 231 27.50 -6.58 -16.80
N SER A 232 27.97 -7.66 -17.43
CA SER A 232 29.00 -8.54 -16.86
C SER A 232 30.37 -7.86 -16.73
N ASP A 233 30.58 -6.73 -17.38
CA ASP A 233 31.75 -5.85 -17.27
C ASP A 233 31.66 -4.86 -16.10
N GLY A 234 30.57 -4.90 -15.31
CA GLY A 234 30.31 -3.99 -14.20
C GLY A 234 29.75 -2.63 -14.64
N GLN A 235 29.46 -2.42 -15.92
CA GLN A 235 28.77 -1.22 -16.38
C GLN A 235 27.28 -1.31 -16.03
N GLY A 236 26.78 -0.33 -15.27
CA GLY A 236 25.37 -0.24 -14.90
C GLY A 236 24.65 0.94 -15.56
N VAL A 237 23.33 0.94 -15.47
CA VAL A 237 22.49 2.08 -15.85
C VAL A 237 21.28 2.19 -14.93
N MET A 238 20.91 3.43 -14.62
CA MET A 238 19.61 3.79 -14.04
C MET A 238 18.96 4.90 -14.86
N LYS A 239 17.67 5.16 -14.64
CA LYS A 239 16.98 6.32 -15.19
C LYS A 239 16.58 7.28 -14.08
N LEU A 240 16.98 8.54 -14.24
CA LEU A 240 16.76 9.59 -13.25
C LEU A 240 16.19 10.83 -13.96
N MET A 241 15.00 11.28 -13.55
CA MET A 241 14.29 12.40 -14.19
C MET A 241 14.16 12.24 -15.73
N GLY A 242 13.96 11.01 -16.20
CA GLY A 242 13.87 10.68 -17.63
C GLY A 242 15.22 10.60 -18.37
N ASN A 243 16.35 10.75 -17.67
CA ASN A 243 17.70 10.67 -18.25
C ASN A 243 18.37 9.37 -17.85
N LEU A 244 19.06 8.72 -18.78
CA LEU A 244 19.88 7.55 -18.47
C LEU A 244 21.19 8.01 -17.84
N VAL A 245 21.47 7.49 -16.65
CA VAL A 245 22.69 7.76 -15.89
C VAL A 245 23.51 6.47 -15.86
N PRO A 246 24.67 6.43 -16.55
CA PRO A 246 25.59 5.31 -16.44
C PRO A 246 26.14 5.20 -15.02
N LEU A 247 26.30 3.96 -14.57
CA LEU A 247 26.82 3.60 -13.26
C LEU A 247 28.03 2.69 -13.44
N THR A 248 28.88 2.62 -12.42
CA THR A 248 30.00 1.67 -12.37
C THR A 248 29.90 0.84 -11.10
N ALA A 249 29.97 -0.49 -11.24
CA ALA A 249 30.01 -1.40 -10.11
C ALA A 249 31.32 -1.24 -9.34
N ARG A 250 31.22 -1.17 -8.02
CA ARG A 250 32.37 -1.18 -7.10
C ARG A 250 32.91 -2.59 -6.89
N ASP A 251 32.01 -3.57 -6.86
CA ASP A 251 32.31 -4.95 -6.53
C ASP A 251 32.59 -5.78 -7.78
N ALA A 252 33.47 -6.78 -7.65
CA ALA A 252 33.79 -7.69 -8.74
C ALA A 252 32.71 -8.75 -8.98
N SER A 253 31.93 -9.08 -7.93
CA SER A 253 30.74 -9.94 -8.03
C SER A 253 29.51 -9.04 -8.07
N ILE A 254 28.65 -9.25 -9.06
CA ILE A 254 27.37 -8.54 -9.20
C ILE A 254 26.17 -9.46 -8.93
N THR A 255 26.40 -10.77 -8.76
CA THR A 255 25.32 -11.77 -8.67
C THR A 255 24.74 -11.92 -7.27
N ASP A 256 25.52 -11.62 -6.23
CA ASP A 256 25.13 -11.75 -4.81
C ASP A 256 24.57 -10.45 -4.24
N GLY A 257 24.45 -9.43 -5.09
CA GLY A 257 24.24 -8.03 -4.72
C GLY A 257 25.22 -7.15 -5.49
N ALA A 258 25.00 -5.84 -5.49
CA ALA A 258 25.88 -4.91 -6.18
C ALA A 258 25.84 -3.52 -5.56
N THR A 259 27.01 -2.92 -5.34
CA THR A 259 27.12 -1.46 -5.14
C THR A 259 27.53 -0.78 -6.45
N LEU A 260 26.72 0.17 -6.91
CA LEU A 260 26.90 0.94 -8.13
C LEU A 260 27.04 2.42 -7.80
N GLU A 261 27.88 3.13 -8.55
CA GLU A 261 28.09 4.56 -8.34
C GLU A 261 28.09 5.38 -9.61
N ALA A 262 27.63 6.62 -9.46
CA ALA A 262 27.85 7.74 -10.37
C ALA A 262 28.28 8.97 -9.54
N PRO A 263 28.88 10.01 -10.15
CA PRO A 263 29.21 11.23 -9.43
C PRO A 263 27.99 11.81 -8.67
N GLY A 264 28.08 11.86 -7.34
CA GLY A 264 27.02 12.37 -6.47
C GLY A 264 25.86 11.41 -6.19
N ALA A 265 25.94 10.14 -6.63
CA ALA A 265 24.90 9.14 -6.41
C ALA A 265 25.47 7.73 -6.15
N ARG A 266 24.84 7.00 -5.25
CA ARG A 266 25.14 5.59 -4.95
C ARG A 266 23.86 4.77 -4.99
N LEU A 267 23.98 3.56 -5.52
CA LEU A 267 22.93 2.54 -5.49
C LEU A 267 23.50 1.28 -4.86
N ALA A 268 22.79 0.71 -3.90
CA ALA A 268 23.11 -0.58 -3.30
C ALA A 268 21.96 -1.55 -3.57
N ILE A 269 22.29 -2.74 -4.05
CA ILE A 269 21.36 -3.86 -4.21
C ILE A 269 21.79 -4.96 -3.26
N ASP A 270 20.94 -5.26 -2.30
CA ASP A 270 21.15 -6.32 -1.30
C ASP A 270 20.16 -7.46 -1.57
N ARG A 271 20.67 -8.68 -1.79
CA ARG A 271 19.80 -9.85 -1.96
C ARG A 271 19.17 -10.26 -0.64
N LEU A 272 17.90 -10.60 -0.72
CA LEU A 272 17.13 -11.24 0.33
C LEU A 272 17.03 -12.74 0.01
N ASP A 273 15.87 -13.36 0.25
CA ASP A 273 15.64 -14.77 -0.06
C ASP A 273 15.30 -15.00 -1.54
N GLY A 274 16.06 -15.89 -2.20
CA GLY A 274 15.86 -16.22 -3.60
C GLY A 274 16.17 -15.04 -4.53
N ASP A 275 15.22 -14.67 -5.38
CA ASP A 275 15.34 -13.51 -6.27
C ASP A 275 14.85 -12.21 -5.62
N ALA A 276 14.30 -12.26 -4.40
CA ALA A 276 13.93 -11.04 -3.69
C ALA A 276 15.18 -10.23 -3.32
N ALA A 277 15.07 -8.90 -3.41
CA ALA A 277 16.16 -7.99 -3.11
C ALA A 277 15.64 -6.62 -2.72
N SER A 278 16.52 -5.82 -2.12
CA SER A 278 16.28 -4.42 -1.83
C SER A 278 17.23 -3.54 -2.63
N LEU A 279 16.71 -2.45 -3.17
CA LEU A 279 17.47 -1.39 -3.82
C LEU A 279 17.46 -0.17 -2.90
N VAL A 280 18.62 0.34 -2.53
CA VAL A 280 18.75 1.63 -1.81
C VAL A 280 19.44 2.62 -2.73
N PHE A 281 18.77 3.74 -2.99
CA PHE A 281 19.29 4.88 -3.72
C PHE A 281 19.69 6.00 -2.75
N GLU A 282 20.93 6.45 -2.86
CA GLU A 282 21.48 7.55 -2.08
C GLU A 282 21.98 8.65 -3.02
N LEU A 283 21.57 9.89 -2.75
CA LEU A 283 22.07 11.09 -3.41
C LEU A 283 22.92 11.88 -2.42
N ASP A 284 24.14 12.23 -2.83
CA ASP A 284 25.05 13.12 -2.10
C ASP A 284 25.46 14.31 -2.98
N ALA A 285 24.44 15.02 -3.46
CA ALA A 285 24.58 16.15 -4.40
C ALA A 285 24.00 17.45 -3.79
N GLY A 286 24.45 17.79 -2.58
CA GLY A 286 24.10 19.02 -1.87
C GLY A 286 22.85 18.91 -0.98
N THR A 287 21.78 18.29 -1.47
CA THR A 287 20.61 17.93 -0.65
C THR A 287 20.54 16.41 -0.55
N PRO A 288 20.93 15.83 0.60
CA PRO A 288 21.07 14.38 0.71
C PRO A 288 19.70 13.70 0.74
N LEU A 289 19.58 12.61 -0.03
CA LEU A 289 18.37 11.80 -0.13
C LEU A 289 18.73 10.32 0.01
N ARG A 290 17.92 9.56 0.73
CA ARG A 290 18.02 8.10 0.84
C ARG A 290 16.64 7.48 0.75
N VAL A 291 16.41 6.71 -0.31
CA VAL A 291 15.15 5.99 -0.54
C VAL A 291 15.46 4.53 -0.83
N GLY A 292 14.63 3.63 -0.31
CA GLY A 292 14.77 2.19 -0.53
C GLY A 292 13.49 1.59 -1.12
N TYR A 293 13.67 0.51 -1.88
CA TYR A 293 12.59 -0.21 -2.55
C TYR A 293 12.85 -1.72 -2.45
N ASP A 294 11.84 -2.49 -2.08
CA ASP A 294 11.89 -3.95 -2.17
C ASP A 294 11.40 -4.39 -3.56
N GLY A 295 11.99 -5.46 -4.07
CA GLY A 295 11.68 -5.96 -5.40
C GLY A 295 12.38 -7.28 -5.71
N VAL A 296 12.67 -7.49 -6.99
CA VAL A 296 13.35 -8.68 -7.50
C VAL A 296 14.63 -8.30 -8.21
N TYR A 297 15.70 -9.05 -7.91
CA TYR A 297 17.00 -8.94 -8.55
C TYR A 297 17.32 -10.24 -9.27
N VAL A 298 17.23 -10.20 -10.59
CA VAL A 298 17.36 -11.38 -11.44
C VAL A 298 18.64 -11.27 -12.24
N CYS A 299 19.49 -12.29 -12.15
CA CYS A 299 20.71 -12.41 -12.94
C CYS A 299 20.59 -13.56 -13.94
N ALA A 300 21.07 -13.34 -15.16
CA ALA A 300 21.27 -14.40 -16.13
C ALA A 300 22.26 -15.43 -15.59
N ALA A 301 21.90 -16.71 -15.71
CA ALA A 301 22.72 -17.84 -15.30
C ALA A 301 23.92 -18.09 -16.23
#